data_AF-A0A8T0D663-F1
#
_entry.id   AF-A0A8T0D663-F1
#
_cell.length_a   1.000
_cell.length_b   1.000
_cell.length_c   1.000
_cell.angle_alpha   90.00
_cell.angle_beta   90.00
_cell.angle_gamma   90.00
#
_symmetry.space_group_name_H-M   'P 1'
#
loop_
_entity.id
_entity.type
_entity.pdbx_description
1 polymer ?
#
loop_
_entity_poly.entity_id
_entity_poly.type
_entity_poly.pdbx_seq_one_letter_code
_entity_poly.pdbx_strand_id
1 'polypeptide(L)'
;MFEWSYSGVNVSIPGAGGTDCINYASSSQRIYETIIVFGVFSYLARWACTKISLSFVPSPDNKPVGYKQILLILHCIVFGMELGFKCASSSLIWTLNPCHVLTVIQIFLLAFPPCALVTHLFRLQMHMLNGPLLALAFPVLNTRLLPFECGIYFIQHLLLLLVPVILVDQTTVYTVEPFDDLSWVVLSLSLQVLYHFLILQPIALITGINLNNILCPAISDPFKGPHYRMVAMVHQPFLILILGKSITYFGLTWNAQLWWWQNTVLANQSQSSQKPSISTGGDLLDTWLKPEPEAKEITLNATPWCWTDLFRYQTYMVSAQTDHVYPLHKPSPVDKPTTVVD
;
A
#
# COMPACT_ATOMS: atom_id res chain seq x y z
N MET A 1 -35.55 0.49 6.78
CA MET A 1 -34.67 0.91 7.91
C MET A 1 -33.40 1.65 7.46
N PHE A 2 -32.82 1.36 6.28
CA PHE A 2 -31.62 2.06 5.77
C PHE A 2 -31.86 3.13 4.70
N GLU A 3 -33.12 3.48 4.38
CA GLU A 3 -33.46 4.42 3.30
C GLU A 3 -32.80 5.79 3.43
N TRP A 4 -32.59 6.29 4.65
CA TRP A 4 -31.90 7.55 4.90
C TRP A 4 -30.49 7.63 4.28
N SER A 5 -29.86 6.47 4.04
CA SER A 5 -28.51 6.38 3.46
C SER A 5 -28.47 6.49 1.93
N TYR A 6 -29.62 6.40 1.25
CA TYR A 6 -29.69 6.45 -0.22
C TYR A 6 -30.90 7.20 -0.79
N SER A 7 -31.80 7.71 0.05
CA SER A 7 -33.02 8.40 -0.37
C SER A 7 -32.77 9.68 -1.18
N GLY A 8 -31.60 10.32 -1.00
CA GLY A 8 -31.23 11.52 -1.74
C GLY A 8 -30.49 11.24 -3.06
N VAL A 9 -30.28 9.96 -3.42
CA VAL A 9 -29.68 9.61 -4.70
C VAL A 9 -30.66 9.87 -5.85
N ASN A 10 -30.31 10.81 -6.74
CA ASN A 10 -31.12 11.10 -7.91
C ASN A 10 -30.88 10.07 -9.03
N VAL A 11 -31.77 9.08 -9.11
CA VAL A 11 -31.74 8.01 -10.13
C VAL A 11 -32.05 8.49 -11.55
N SER A 12 -32.52 9.74 -11.72
CA SER A 12 -32.70 10.34 -13.05
C SER A 12 -31.36 10.70 -13.71
N ILE A 13 -30.28 10.78 -12.92
CA ILE A 13 -28.94 11.02 -13.42
C ILE A 13 -28.42 9.72 -14.04
N PRO A 14 -28.01 9.70 -15.32
CA PRO A 14 -27.53 8.49 -15.96
C PRO A 14 -26.37 7.84 -15.21
N GLY A 15 -26.43 6.53 -15.03
CA GLY A 15 -25.41 5.76 -14.30
C GLY A 15 -25.49 5.86 -12.77
N ALA A 16 -26.40 6.65 -12.18
CA ALA A 16 -26.57 6.73 -10.73
C ALA A 16 -27.37 5.55 -10.14
N GLY A 17 -28.27 4.95 -10.92
CA GLY A 17 -29.14 3.86 -10.48
C GLY A 17 -30.44 3.79 -11.27
N GLY A 18 -31.48 3.25 -10.65
CA GLY A 18 -32.82 3.15 -11.21
C GLY A 18 -33.09 1.88 -12.02
N THR A 19 -34.30 1.79 -12.56
CA THR A 19 -34.77 0.61 -13.31
C THR A 19 -33.90 0.31 -14.52
N ASP A 20 -33.37 1.34 -15.20
CA ASP A 20 -32.52 1.17 -16.37
C ASP A 20 -31.21 0.44 -16.01
N CYS A 21 -30.62 0.77 -14.86
CA CYS A 21 -29.43 0.09 -14.36
C CYS A 21 -29.74 -1.30 -13.82
N ILE A 22 -30.88 -1.48 -13.13
CA ILE A 22 -31.32 -2.81 -12.69
C ILE A 22 -31.58 -3.71 -13.91
N ASN A 23 -32.17 -3.20 -14.98
CA ASN A 23 -32.52 -4.00 -16.15
C ASN A 23 -31.41 -4.09 -17.20
N TYR A 24 -30.26 -3.44 -16.96
CA TYR A 24 -29.12 -3.43 -17.88
C TYR A 24 -28.59 -4.83 -18.21
N ALA A 25 -28.65 -5.75 -17.24
CA ALA A 25 -28.32 -7.16 -17.41
C ALA A 25 -29.43 -8.03 -16.81
N SER A 26 -29.77 -9.13 -17.50
CA SER A 26 -30.80 -10.07 -17.03
C SER A 26 -30.40 -10.73 -15.70
N SER A 27 -31.40 -11.10 -14.89
CA SER A 27 -31.16 -11.81 -13.62
C SER A 27 -30.40 -13.12 -13.83
N SER A 28 -30.72 -13.87 -14.87
CA SER A 28 -30.02 -15.10 -15.23
C SER A 28 -28.54 -14.83 -15.54
N GLN A 29 -28.25 -13.83 -16.37
CA GLN A 29 -26.87 -13.44 -16.68
C GLN A 29 -26.12 -13.05 -15.40
N ARG A 30 -26.72 -12.23 -14.52
CA ARG A 30 -26.12 -11.84 -13.24
C ARG A 30 -25.76 -13.05 -12.38
N ILE A 31 -26.66 -14.02 -12.26
CA ILE A 31 -26.43 -15.24 -11.48
C ILE A 31 -25.27 -16.03 -12.08
N TYR A 32 -25.26 -16.25 -13.40
CA TYR A 32 -24.16 -16.98 -14.06
C TYR A 32 -22.82 -16.27 -13.89
N GLU A 33 -22.76 -14.97 -14.16
CA GLU A 33 -21.53 -14.18 -13.98
C GLU A 33 -21.05 -14.24 -12.53
N THR A 34 -21.96 -14.10 -11.55
CA THR A 34 -21.61 -14.16 -10.13
C THR A 34 -21.07 -15.53 -9.72
N ILE A 35 -21.70 -16.63 -10.14
CA ILE A 35 -21.24 -17.99 -9.82
C ILE A 35 -19.85 -18.24 -10.40
N ILE A 36 -19.63 -17.89 -11.68
CA ILE A 36 -18.34 -18.08 -12.35
C ILE A 36 -17.26 -17.25 -11.68
N VAL A 37 -17.51 -15.95 -11.51
CA VAL A 37 -16.57 -15.01 -10.89
C VAL A 37 -16.26 -15.44 -9.45
N PHE A 38 -17.27 -15.80 -8.67
CA PHE A 38 -17.08 -16.29 -7.30
C PHE A 38 -16.19 -17.53 -7.26
N GLY A 39 -16.46 -18.53 -8.10
CA GLY A 39 -15.67 -19.76 -8.15
C GLY A 39 -14.20 -19.50 -8.51
N VAL A 40 -13.96 -18.74 -9.58
CA VAL A 40 -12.61 -18.42 -10.06
C VAL A 40 -11.82 -17.62 -9.04
N PHE A 41 -12.37 -16.50 -8.54
CA PHE A 41 -11.62 -15.62 -7.64
C PHE A 41 -11.52 -16.16 -6.21
N SER A 42 -12.44 -17.02 -5.77
CA SER A 42 -12.26 -17.75 -4.50
C SER A 42 -11.12 -18.77 -4.59
N TYR A 43 -11.02 -19.48 -5.71
CA TYR A 43 -9.90 -20.38 -5.97
C TYR A 43 -8.56 -19.62 -6.02
N LEU A 44 -8.50 -18.50 -6.76
CA LEU A 44 -7.30 -17.66 -6.85
C LEU A 44 -6.91 -17.05 -5.50
N ALA A 45 -7.88 -16.54 -4.73
CA ALA A 45 -7.64 -16.04 -3.38
C ALA A 45 -7.06 -17.14 -2.48
N ARG A 46 -7.65 -18.34 -2.49
CA ARG A 46 -7.13 -19.48 -1.73
C ARG A 46 -5.71 -19.82 -2.14
N TRP A 47 -5.43 -19.93 -3.44
CA TRP A 47 -4.09 -20.20 -3.96
C TRP A 47 -3.10 -19.14 -3.48
N ALA A 48 -3.42 -17.85 -3.63
CA ALA A 48 -2.55 -16.76 -3.21
C ALA A 48 -2.29 -16.77 -1.70
N CYS A 49 -3.32 -17.01 -0.88
CA CYS A 49 -3.18 -17.14 0.57
C CYS A 49 -2.22 -18.26 0.99
N THR A 50 -2.10 -19.35 0.22
CA THR A 50 -1.12 -20.41 0.52
C THR A 50 0.33 -20.03 0.21
N LYS A 51 0.55 -18.96 -0.56
CA LYS A 51 1.87 -18.49 -0.99
C LYS A 51 2.37 -17.27 -0.22
N ILE A 52 1.46 -16.57 0.46
CA ILE A 52 1.83 -15.38 1.23
C ILE A 52 2.63 -15.79 2.46
N SER A 53 3.91 -15.43 2.45
CA SER A 53 4.77 -15.41 3.62
C SER A 53 5.01 -13.97 4.05
N LEU A 54 4.77 -13.66 5.32
CA LEU A 54 5.11 -12.37 5.86
C LEU A 54 6.51 -12.40 6.47
N SER A 55 7.43 -11.63 5.88
CA SER A 55 8.67 -11.24 6.54
C SER A 55 8.40 -9.93 7.27
N PHE A 56 8.24 -10.01 8.59
CA PHE A 56 8.12 -8.81 9.42
C PHE A 56 9.51 -8.19 9.62
N VAL A 57 9.66 -6.93 9.23
CA VAL A 57 10.88 -6.15 9.46
C VAL A 57 10.56 -5.09 10.52
N PRO A 58 10.99 -5.26 11.78
CA PRO A 58 11.03 -4.17 12.72
C PRO A 58 12.21 -3.27 12.36
N SER A 59 11.98 -1.98 12.16
CA SER A 59 13.09 -1.01 12.06
C SER A 59 12.62 0.39 12.43
N PRO A 60 13.53 1.26 12.91
CA PRO A 60 13.25 2.67 13.10
C PRO A 60 12.81 3.31 11.78
N ASP A 61 11.72 4.07 11.81
CA ASP A 61 11.30 4.88 10.67
C ASP A 61 12.29 6.05 10.53
N ASN A 62 13.08 6.06 9.45
CA ASN A 62 14.09 7.09 9.19
C ASN A 62 13.47 8.41 8.66
N LYS A 63 12.14 8.48 8.50
CA LYS A 63 11.43 9.63 7.96
C LYS A 63 11.24 10.75 9.01
N PRO A 64 11.03 12.01 8.60
CA PRO A 64 11.02 13.15 9.52
C PRO A 64 9.88 13.03 10.54
N VAL A 65 10.14 13.30 11.81
CA VAL A 65 9.13 13.19 12.86
C VAL A 65 7.86 13.96 12.49
N GLY A 66 6.70 13.28 12.52
CA GLY A 66 5.39 13.90 12.32
C GLY A 66 4.81 13.85 10.89
N TYR A 67 5.54 13.39 9.88
CA TYR A 67 4.99 13.29 8.50
C TYR A 67 3.72 12.41 8.42
N LYS A 68 3.71 11.25 9.09
CA LYS A 68 2.52 10.38 9.21
C LYS A 68 1.35 11.09 9.87
N GLN A 69 1.62 11.92 10.88
CA GLN A 69 0.60 12.68 11.58
C GLN A 69 -0.04 13.72 10.65
N ILE A 70 0.77 14.41 9.84
CA ILE A 70 0.29 15.37 8.85
C ILE A 70 -0.58 14.66 7.80
N LEU A 71 -0.09 13.55 7.23
CA LEU A 71 -0.86 12.76 6.26
C LEU A 71 -2.16 12.24 6.86
N LEU A 72 -2.14 11.76 8.11
CA LEU A 72 -3.32 11.28 8.82
C LEU A 72 -4.35 12.39 9.00
N ILE A 73 -3.93 13.56 9.49
CA ILE A 73 -4.81 14.73 9.68
C ILE A 73 -5.44 15.12 8.34
N LEU A 74 -4.63 15.20 7.28
CA LEU A 74 -5.09 15.55 5.95
C LEU A 74 -6.12 14.55 5.42
N HIS A 75 -5.85 13.24 5.52
CA HIS A 75 -6.79 12.18 5.13
C HIS A 75 -8.09 12.24 5.91
N CYS A 76 -8.02 12.42 7.24
CA CYS A 76 -9.20 12.51 8.09
C CYS A 76 -10.05 13.73 7.76
N ILE A 77 -9.45 14.88 7.47
CA ILE A 77 -10.19 16.09 7.06
C ILE A 77 -10.90 15.84 5.72
N VAL A 78 -10.16 15.36 4.71
CA VAL A 78 -10.70 15.13 3.36
C VAL A 78 -11.81 14.08 3.39
N PHE A 79 -11.60 12.96 4.09
CA PHE A 79 -12.61 11.91 4.21
C PHE A 79 -13.81 12.36 5.05
N GLY A 80 -13.59 13.13 6.13
CA GLY A 80 -14.65 13.71 6.93
C GLY A 80 -15.54 14.68 6.14
N MET A 81 -14.94 15.50 5.25
CA MET A 81 -15.69 16.36 4.34
C MET A 81 -16.50 15.54 3.32
N GLU A 82 -15.89 14.51 2.72
CA GLU A 82 -16.60 13.61 1.79
C GLU A 82 -17.81 12.94 2.47
N LEU A 83 -17.63 12.40 3.69
CA LEU A 83 -18.73 11.86 4.49
C LEU A 83 -19.79 12.92 4.80
N GLY A 84 -19.38 14.15 5.14
CA GLY A 84 -20.28 15.28 5.37
C GLY A 84 -21.16 15.60 4.17
N PHE A 85 -20.59 15.65 2.95
CA PHE A 85 -21.36 15.84 1.72
C PHE A 85 -22.34 14.69 1.47
N LYS A 86 -21.93 13.44 1.72
CA LYS A 86 -22.80 12.26 1.55
C LYS A 86 -23.93 12.20 2.59
N CYS A 87 -23.68 12.63 3.82
CA CYS A 87 -24.72 12.82 4.83
C CYS A 87 -25.72 13.90 4.39
N ALA A 88 -25.22 15.09 3.99
CA ALA A 88 -26.04 16.23 3.61
C ALA A 88 -26.94 15.93 2.39
N SER A 89 -26.46 15.12 1.46
CA SER A 89 -27.19 14.70 0.27
C SER A 89 -27.95 13.37 0.43
N SER A 90 -27.98 12.77 1.64
CA SER A 90 -28.61 11.45 1.89
C SER A 90 -28.18 10.39 0.86
N SER A 91 -26.89 10.38 0.55
CA SER A 91 -26.26 9.51 -0.46
C SER A 91 -25.08 8.71 0.12
N LEU A 92 -25.13 8.47 1.44
CA LEU A 92 -24.13 7.75 2.22
C LEU A 92 -23.83 6.35 1.68
N ILE A 93 -24.75 5.72 0.96
CA ILE A 93 -24.54 4.41 0.35
C ILE A 93 -23.31 4.38 -0.59
N TRP A 94 -22.96 5.50 -1.22
CA TRP A 94 -21.78 5.61 -2.07
C TRP A 94 -20.46 5.53 -1.27
N THR A 95 -20.49 5.59 0.06
CA THR A 95 -19.31 5.29 0.91
C THR A 95 -18.83 3.84 0.78
N LEU A 96 -19.66 2.95 0.23
CA LEU A 96 -19.26 1.59 -0.11
C LEU A 96 -18.40 1.52 -1.38
N ASN A 97 -18.29 2.60 -2.17
CA ASN A 97 -17.41 2.59 -3.33
C ASN A 97 -15.95 2.33 -2.91
N PRO A 98 -15.17 1.53 -3.68
CA PRO A 98 -13.84 1.07 -3.25
C PRO A 98 -12.86 2.19 -2.86
N CYS A 99 -12.89 3.36 -3.50
CA CYS A 99 -12.01 4.48 -3.14
C CYS A 99 -12.21 4.95 -1.69
N HIS A 100 -13.44 4.92 -1.19
CA HIS A 100 -13.77 5.31 0.18
C HIS A 100 -13.31 4.24 1.18
N VAL A 101 -13.53 2.95 0.86
CA VAL A 101 -12.99 1.82 1.65
C VAL A 101 -11.46 1.90 1.71
N LEU A 102 -10.80 2.17 0.58
CA LEU A 102 -9.37 2.36 0.50
C LEU A 102 -8.89 3.56 1.32
N THR A 103 -9.68 4.65 1.37
CA THR A 103 -9.37 5.81 2.22
C THR A 103 -9.37 5.42 3.69
N VAL A 104 -10.34 4.61 4.13
CA VAL A 104 -10.39 4.06 5.50
C VAL A 104 -9.19 3.16 5.78
N ILE A 105 -8.81 2.29 4.83
CA ILE A 105 -7.59 1.47 4.95
C ILE A 105 -6.35 2.36 5.11
N GLN A 106 -6.21 3.44 4.33
CA GLN A 106 -5.06 4.34 4.46
C GLN A 106 -5.05 5.12 5.77
N ILE A 107 -6.21 5.58 6.26
CA ILE A 107 -6.33 6.18 7.60
C ILE A 107 -5.88 5.18 8.66
N PHE A 108 -6.32 3.92 8.57
CA PHE A 108 -5.87 2.85 9.47
C PHE A 108 -4.35 2.65 9.40
N LEU A 109 -3.78 2.56 8.19
CA LEU A 109 -2.35 2.39 7.98
C LEU A 109 -1.52 3.54 8.57
N LEU A 110 -2.04 4.77 8.55
CA LEU A 110 -1.38 5.94 9.10
C LEU A 110 -1.50 6.04 10.63
N ALA A 111 -2.65 5.63 11.19
CA ALA A 111 -2.95 5.75 12.62
C ALA A 111 -2.46 4.56 13.46
N PHE A 112 -2.45 3.35 12.89
CA PHE A 112 -2.22 2.13 13.67
C PHE A 112 -0.72 1.88 13.91
N PRO A 113 -0.34 1.35 15.09
CA PRO A 113 1.06 1.03 15.37
C PRO A 113 1.60 -0.08 14.44
N PRO A 114 2.93 -0.12 14.23
CA PRO A 114 3.59 -1.16 13.46
C PRO A 114 3.20 -2.57 13.89
N CYS A 115 2.61 -3.35 12.98
CA CYS A 115 2.30 -4.76 13.19
C CYS A 115 2.14 -5.50 11.86
N ALA A 116 2.06 -6.83 11.92
CA ALA A 116 1.86 -7.68 10.75
C ALA A 116 0.64 -7.29 9.90
N LEU A 117 -0.46 -6.90 10.54
CA LEU A 117 -1.68 -6.48 9.83
C LEU A 117 -1.46 -5.22 9.00
N VAL A 118 -0.72 -4.24 9.52
CA VAL A 118 -0.36 -3.02 8.78
C VAL A 118 0.42 -3.38 7.52
N THR A 119 1.39 -4.29 7.59
CA THR A 119 2.14 -4.73 6.41
C THR A 119 1.25 -5.46 5.40
N HIS A 120 0.35 -6.34 5.85
CA HIS A 120 -0.59 -7.02 4.96
C HIS A 120 -1.51 -6.03 4.24
N LEU A 121 -2.14 -5.13 4.99
CA LEU A 121 -3.02 -4.11 4.42
C LEU A 121 -2.26 -3.17 3.50
N PHE A 122 -1.01 -2.84 3.82
CA PHE A 122 -0.16 -2.03 2.98
C PHE A 122 0.10 -2.72 1.63
N ARG A 123 0.54 -3.97 1.62
CA ARG A 123 0.78 -4.72 0.38
C ARG A 123 -0.49 -4.93 -0.44
N LEU A 124 -1.62 -5.22 0.21
CA LEU A 124 -2.90 -5.32 -0.47
C LEU A 124 -3.28 -4.00 -1.13
N GLN A 125 -3.20 -2.87 -0.41
CA GLN A 125 -3.62 -1.59 -0.96
C GLN A 125 -2.79 -1.16 -2.17
N MET A 126 -1.51 -1.54 -2.27
CA MET A 126 -0.65 -1.21 -3.41
C MET A 126 -1.23 -1.72 -4.73
N HIS A 127 -1.95 -2.85 -4.68
CA HIS A 127 -2.60 -3.48 -5.84
C HIS A 127 -4.11 -3.18 -5.89
N MET A 128 -4.62 -2.27 -5.06
CA MET A 128 -6.01 -1.79 -5.08
C MET A 128 -6.13 -0.31 -5.53
N LEU A 129 -5.09 0.22 -6.17
CA LEU A 129 -5.00 1.63 -6.60
C LEU A 129 -5.59 1.91 -8.00
N ASN A 130 -6.14 0.90 -8.68
CA ASN A 130 -6.79 1.07 -9.99
C ASN A 130 -8.03 1.95 -9.91
N GLY A 131 -8.82 1.86 -8.82
CA GLY A 131 -9.98 2.73 -8.60
C GLY A 131 -9.61 4.22 -8.61
N PRO A 132 -8.67 4.67 -7.74
CA PRO A 132 -8.18 6.05 -7.74
C PRO A 132 -7.67 6.55 -9.08
N LEU A 133 -6.88 5.73 -9.79
CA LEU A 133 -6.39 6.10 -11.12
C LEU A 133 -7.53 6.31 -12.12
N LEU A 134 -8.47 5.36 -12.19
CA LEU A 134 -9.60 5.43 -13.13
C LEU A 134 -10.53 6.61 -12.81
N ALA A 135 -10.72 6.92 -11.53
CA ALA A 135 -11.50 8.06 -11.09
C ALA A 135 -10.88 9.42 -11.47
N LEU A 136 -9.54 9.49 -11.60
CA LEU A 136 -8.85 10.68 -12.12
C LEU A 136 -8.88 10.74 -13.65
N ALA A 137 -8.72 9.60 -14.33
CA ALA A 137 -8.71 9.52 -15.79
C ALA A 137 -10.11 9.68 -16.42
N PHE A 138 -11.14 9.12 -15.77
CA PHE A 138 -12.52 9.09 -16.23
C PHE A 138 -13.47 9.55 -15.12
N PRO A 139 -13.40 10.82 -14.70
CA PRO A 139 -14.09 11.30 -13.52
C PRO A 139 -15.61 11.29 -13.69
N VAL A 140 -16.31 10.81 -12.64
CA VAL A 140 -17.78 10.80 -12.57
C VAL A 140 -18.22 11.95 -11.66
N LEU A 141 -18.45 13.13 -12.26
CA LEU A 141 -18.75 14.37 -11.53
C LEU A 141 -20.22 14.77 -11.59
N ASN A 142 -21.03 14.11 -12.41
CA ASN A 142 -22.44 14.45 -12.64
C ASN A 142 -23.35 14.25 -11.41
N THR A 143 -22.87 13.57 -10.36
CA THR A 143 -23.57 13.38 -9.08
C THR A 143 -23.02 14.28 -7.96
N ARG A 144 -22.03 15.14 -8.27
CA ARG A 144 -21.32 16.01 -7.32
C ARG A 144 -21.88 17.43 -7.44
N LEU A 145 -22.89 17.77 -6.63
CA LEU A 145 -23.69 18.99 -6.82
C LEU A 145 -23.39 20.07 -5.77
N LEU A 146 -22.78 19.72 -4.64
CA LEU A 146 -22.49 20.66 -3.57
C LEU A 146 -21.20 21.45 -3.87
N PRO A 147 -21.09 22.71 -3.39
CA PRO A 147 -19.87 23.49 -3.54
C PRO A 147 -18.70 22.74 -2.90
N PHE A 148 -17.55 22.75 -3.57
CA PHE A 148 -16.31 22.05 -3.20
C PHE A 148 -16.35 20.52 -3.26
N GLU A 149 -17.49 19.87 -3.54
CA GLU A 149 -17.58 18.40 -3.60
C GLU A 149 -16.66 17.82 -4.69
N CYS A 150 -16.62 18.47 -5.87
CA CYS A 150 -15.68 18.10 -6.94
C CYS A 150 -14.21 18.31 -6.54
N GLY A 151 -13.90 19.37 -5.79
CA GLY A 151 -12.53 19.64 -5.35
C GLY A 151 -12.04 18.57 -4.37
N ILE A 152 -12.87 18.24 -3.38
CA ILE A 152 -12.60 17.17 -2.40
C ILE A 152 -12.48 15.81 -3.09
N TYR A 153 -13.31 15.54 -4.10
CA TYR A 153 -13.15 14.36 -4.94
C TYR A 153 -11.74 14.25 -5.52
N PHE A 154 -11.23 15.27 -6.22
CA PHE A 154 -9.89 15.20 -6.80
C PHE A 154 -8.79 15.09 -5.74
N ILE A 155 -8.88 15.87 -4.66
CA ILE A 155 -7.91 15.85 -3.57
C ILE A 155 -7.84 14.46 -2.93
N GLN A 156 -9.00 13.84 -2.65
CA GLN A 156 -9.05 12.48 -2.10
C GLN A 156 -8.36 11.47 -3.01
N HIS A 157 -8.66 11.49 -4.32
CA HIS A 157 -8.12 10.50 -5.25
C HIS A 157 -6.62 10.69 -5.49
N LEU A 158 -6.12 11.94 -5.50
CA LEU A 158 -4.69 12.23 -5.51
C LEU A 158 -4.00 11.74 -4.24
N LEU A 159 -4.61 11.98 -3.08
CA LEU A 159 -4.11 11.51 -1.79
C LEU A 159 -4.01 9.99 -1.70
N LEU A 160 -5.01 9.28 -2.24
CA LEU A 160 -5.01 7.81 -2.32
C LEU A 160 -3.81 7.25 -3.12
N LEU A 161 -3.35 7.97 -4.15
CA LEU A 161 -2.18 7.57 -4.93
C LEU A 161 -0.85 8.04 -4.31
N LEU A 162 -0.84 9.21 -3.67
CA LEU A 162 0.37 9.82 -3.12
C LEU A 162 0.84 9.16 -1.82
N VAL A 163 -0.08 8.87 -0.88
CA VAL A 163 0.28 8.27 0.41
C VAL A 163 1.07 6.96 0.29
N PRO A 164 0.65 5.95 -0.51
CA PRO A 164 1.44 4.72 -0.63
C PRO A 164 2.86 4.96 -1.16
N VAL A 165 3.04 5.92 -2.09
CA VAL A 165 4.37 6.33 -2.60
C VAL A 165 5.21 6.97 -1.51
N ILE A 166 4.63 7.80 -0.65
CA ILE A 166 5.35 8.40 0.48
C ILE A 166 5.69 7.34 1.54
N LEU A 167 4.82 6.37 1.78
CA LEU A 167 5.01 5.37 2.85
C LEU A 167 5.97 4.25 2.48
N VAL A 168 6.00 3.80 1.22
CA VAL A 168 6.76 2.61 0.82
C VAL A 168 8.23 2.70 1.24
N ASP A 169 8.69 1.66 1.92
CA ASP A 169 10.05 1.54 2.42
C ASP A 169 10.35 0.08 2.77
N GLN A 170 11.44 -0.48 2.22
CA GLN A 170 11.85 -1.86 2.47
C GLN A 170 12.37 -2.10 3.89
N THR A 171 12.63 -1.04 4.65
CA THR A 171 13.13 -1.13 6.02
C THR A 171 12.01 -1.02 7.06
N THR A 172 10.78 -0.66 6.69
CA THR A 172 9.69 -0.41 7.67
C THR A 172 8.52 -1.40 7.52
N VAL A 173 7.46 -1.25 8.31
CA VAL A 173 6.23 -2.04 8.12
C VAL A 173 5.52 -1.80 6.79
N TYR A 174 5.90 -0.76 6.04
CA TYR A 174 5.41 -0.47 4.69
C TYR A 174 6.30 -1.12 3.61
N THR A 175 6.84 -2.31 3.88
CA THR A 175 7.52 -3.12 2.86
C THR A 175 6.55 -3.69 1.84
N VAL A 176 7.06 -3.88 0.63
CA VAL A 176 6.36 -4.54 -0.48
C VAL A 176 7.01 -5.88 -0.80
N GLU A 177 6.26 -6.75 -1.46
CA GLU A 177 6.75 -8.04 -1.93
C GLU A 177 7.78 -7.91 -3.08
N PRO A 178 8.57 -8.96 -3.33
CA PRO A 178 9.38 -9.08 -4.55
C PRO A 178 8.62 -8.83 -5.85
N PHE A 179 9.32 -8.33 -6.87
CA PHE A 179 8.68 -8.00 -8.15
C PHE A 179 8.13 -9.22 -8.88
N ASP A 180 8.77 -10.38 -8.71
CA ASP A 180 8.36 -11.68 -9.24
C ASP A 180 7.28 -12.37 -8.40
N ASP A 181 7.03 -11.91 -7.17
CA ASP A 181 5.90 -12.37 -6.36
C ASP A 181 4.59 -11.72 -6.82
N LEU A 182 3.78 -12.50 -7.52
CA LEU A 182 2.45 -12.10 -7.98
C LEU A 182 1.33 -12.48 -7.00
N SER A 183 1.64 -13.18 -5.91
CA SER A 183 0.64 -13.69 -4.97
C SER A 183 -0.18 -12.54 -4.36
N TRP A 184 0.46 -11.43 -4.02
CA TRP A 184 -0.20 -10.23 -3.49
C TRP A 184 -1.07 -9.51 -4.52
N VAL A 185 -0.65 -9.49 -5.79
CA VAL A 185 -1.45 -8.95 -6.89
C VAL A 185 -2.73 -9.77 -7.05
N VAL A 186 -2.58 -11.10 -7.12
CA VAL A 186 -3.69 -12.04 -7.30
C VAL A 186 -4.65 -12.00 -6.11
N LEU A 187 -4.14 -11.94 -4.87
CA LEU A 187 -4.98 -11.82 -3.70
C LEU A 187 -5.77 -10.50 -3.73
N SER A 188 -5.10 -9.38 -4.01
CA SER A 188 -5.73 -8.06 -4.02
C SER A 188 -6.80 -7.95 -5.11
N LEU A 189 -6.51 -8.46 -6.31
CA LEU A 189 -7.48 -8.58 -7.39
C LEU A 189 -8.68 -9.43 -6.96
N SER A 190 -8.44 -10.59 -6.35
CA SER A 190 -9.50 -11.50 -5.93
C SER A 190 -10.40 -10.87 -4.87
N LEU A 191 -9.82 -10.22 -3.85
CA LEU A 191 -10.58 -9.53 -2.81
C LEU A 191 -11.41 -8.37 -3.39
N GLN A 192 -10.84 -7.57 -4.29
CA GLN A 192 -11.57 -6.51 -4.96
C GLN A 192 -12.76 -7.07 -5.76
N VAL A 193 -12.54 -8.07 -6.60
CA VAL A 193 -13.61 -8.64 -7.43
C VAL A 193 -14.70 -9.26 -6.57
N LEU A 194 -14.33 -10.04 -5.54
CA LEU A 194 -15.28 -10.63 -4.61
C LEU A 194 -16.07 -9.56 -3.85
N TYR A 195 -15.43 -8.46 -3.44
CA TYR A 195 -16.14 -7.32 -2.83
C TYR A 195 -17.22 -6.75 -3.75
N HIS A 196 -16.94 -6.59 -5.05
CA HIS A 196 -17.94 -6.08 -6.00
C HIS A 196 -19.12 -7.05 -6.17
N PHE A 197 -18.84 -8.33 -6.38
CA PHE A 197 -19.90 -9.31 -6.69
C PHE A 197 -20.66 -9.80 -5.46
N LEU A 198 -20.03 -9.88 -4.30
CA LEU A 198 -20.66 -10.41 -3.07
C LEU A 198 -21.21 -9.33 -2.15
N ILE A 199 -20.68 -8.10 -2.20
CA ILE A 199 -21.11 -6.99 -1.33
C ILE A 199 -21.82 -5.91 -2.12
N LEU A 200 -21.15 -5.33 -3.13
CA LEU A 200 -21.74 -4.21 -3.87
C LEU A 200 -22.95 -4.63 -4.70
N GLN A 201 -22.87 -5.76 -5.43
CA GLN A 201 -23.96 -6.20 -6.29
C GLN A 201 -25.26 -6.46 -5.51
N PRO A 202 -25.29 -7.24 -4.41
CA PRO A 202 -26.53 -7.46 -3.67
C PRO A 202 -27.11 -6.16 -3.09
N ILE A 203 -26.28 -5.30 -2.52
CA ILE A 203 -26.72 -4.02 -1.95
C ILE A 203 -27.27 -3.11 -3.07
N ALA A 204 -26.59 -3.05 -4.21
CA ALA A 204 -27.01 -2.28 -5.37
C ALA A 204 -28.35 -2.79 -5.93
N LEU A 205 -28.57 -4.11 -5.98
CA LEU A 205 -29.84 -4.70 -6.42
C LEU A 205 -30.99 -4.38 -5.47
N ILE A 206 -30.76 -4.46 -4.15
CA ILE A 206 -31.78 -4.17 -3.14
C ILE A 206 -32.18 -2.70 -3.16
N THR A 207 -31.21 -1.81 -3.34
CA THR A 207 -31.43 -0.35 -3.25
C THR A 207 -31.73 0.30 -4.60
N GLY A 208 -31.42 -0.39 -5.71
CA GLY A 208 -31.48 0.16 -7.05
C GLY A 208 -30.41 1.22 -7.36
N ILE A 209 -29.44 1.43 -6.47
CA ILE A 209 -28.37 2.41 -6.64
C ILE A 209 -27.14 1.74 -7.26
N ASN A 210 -26.55 2.37 -8.27
CA ASN A 210 -25.40 1.83 -8.96
C ASN A 210 -24.10 2.05 -8.16
N LEU A 211 -23.73 1.07 -7.34
CA LEU A 211 -22.49 1.09 -6.55
C LEU A 211 -21.31 0.68 -7.41
N ASN A 212 -20.33 1.58 -7.54
CA ASN A 212 -19.14 1.44 -8.37
C ASN A 212 -19.38 0.77 -9.73
N ASN A 213 -20.45 1.16 -10.41
CA ASN A 213 -20.82 0.67 -11.74
C ASN A 213 -21.07 -0.84 -11.82
N ILE A 214 -21.56 -1.48 -10.75
CA ILE A 214 -21.84 -2.93 -10.73
C ILE A 214 -23.18 -3.32 -11.37
N LEU A 215 -24.14 -2.39 -11.47
CA LEU A 215 -25.43 -2.63 -12.12
C LEU A 215 -25.40 -2.26 -13.61
N CYS A 216 -24.81 -1.10 -13.92
CA CYS A 216 -24.67 -0.54 -15.25
C CYS A 216 -23.32 0.21 -15.36
N PRO A 217 -22.73 0.31 -16.57
CA PRO A 217 -21.45 0.96 -16.78
C PRO A 217 -21.51 2.47 -16.53
N ALA A 218 -20.36 3.08 -16.24
CA ALA A 218 -20.25 4.53 -16.17
C ALA A 218 -20.55 5.17 -17.52
N ILE A 219 -20.98 6.44 -17.53
CA ILE A 219 -21.20 7.19 -18.77
C ILE A 219 -19.89 7.32 -19.58
N SER A 220 -18.75 7.38 -18.90
CA SER A 220 -17.41 7.47 -19.50
C SER A 220 -16.81 6.12 -19.88
N ASP A 221 -17.47 5.00 -19.61
CA ASP A 221 -16.92 3.67 -19.86
C ASP A 221 -16.74 3.40 -21.38
N PRO A 222 -15.54 3.07 -21.86
CA PRO A 222 -15.30 2.76 -23.28
C PRO A 222 -15.80 1.36 -23.68
N PHE A 223 -16.11 0.48 -22.73
CA PHE A 223 -16.52 -0.91 -22.96
C PHE A 223 -18.00 -1.16 -22.67
N LYS A 224 -18.85 -0.13 -22.85
CA LYS A 224 -20.31 -0.26 -22.68
C LYS A 224 -20.86 -1.40 -23.52
N GLY A 225 -21.74 -2.17 -22.91
CA GLY A 225 -22.42 -3.29 -23.53
C GLY A 225 -22.94 -4.27 -22.47
N PRO A 226 -23.81 -5.22 -22.86
CA PRO A 226 -24.43 -6.14 -21.91
C PRO A 226 -23.42 -6.97 -21.11
N HIS A 227 -22.20 -7.14 -21.62
CA HIS A 227 -21.14 -7.93 -21.00
C HIS A 227 -19.98 -7.10 -20.41
N TYR A 228 -20.18 -5.79 -20.19
CA TYR A 228 -19.10 -4.89 -19.72
C TYR A 228 -18.40 -5.38 -18.44
N ARG A 229 -19.13 -6.03 -17.52
CA ARG A 229 -18.56 -6.61 -16.29
C ARG A 229 -17.56 -7.72 -16.60
N MET A 230 -17.89 -8.59 -17.55
CA MET A 230 -17.00 -9.66 -17.98
C MET A 230 -15.79 -9.13 -18.75
N VAL A 231 -15.99 -8.08 -19.56
CA VAL A 231 -14.89 -7.36 -20.21
C VAL A 231 -13.95 -6.75 -19.16
N ALA A 232 -14.50 -6.19 -18.08
CA ALA A 232 -13.72 -5.70 -16.96
C ALA A 232 -12.92 -6.81 -16.28
N MET A 233 -13.46 -8.03 -16.17
CA MET A 233 -12.71 -9.18 -15.63
C MET A 233 -11.53 -9.60 -16.52
N VAL A 234 -11.46 -9.15 -17.77
CA VAL A 234 -10.32 -9.38 -18.66
C VAL A 234 -9.29 -8.27 -18.53
N HIS A 235 -9.68 -7.00 -18.63
CA HIS A 235 -8.69 -5.90 -18.65
C HIS A 235 -8.23 -5.44 -17.26
N GLN A 236 -9.07 -5.55 -16.22
CA GLN A 236 -8.72 -5.07 -14.87
C GLN A 236 -7.55 -5.85 -14.25
N PRO A 237 -7.43 -7.19 -14.41
CA PRO A 237 -6.24 -7.91 -13.96
C PRO A 237 -4.93 -7.34 -14.51
N PHE A 238 -4.87 -7.01 -15.81
CA PHE A 238 -3.69 -6.39 -16.41
C PHE A 238 -3.43 -5.00 -15.85
N LEU A 239 -4.48 -4.17 -15.71
CA LEU A 239 -4.34 -2.84 -15.12
C LEU A 239 -3.82 -2.91 -13.69
N ILE A 240 -4.37 -3.78 -12.85
CA ILE A 240 -3.96 -3.94 -11.45
C ILE A 240 -2.51 -4.41 -11.35
N LEU A 241 -2.12 -5.42 -12.15
CA LEU A 241 -0.75 -5.91 -12.20
C LEU A 241 0.24 -4.81 -12.60
N ILE A 242 0.00 -4.15 -13.73
CA ILE A 242 0.90 -3.13 -14.27
C ILE A 242 0.96 -1.94 -13.31
N LEU A 243 -0.19 -1.42 -12.89
CA LEU A 243 -0.25 -0.23 -12.04
C LEU A 243 0.40 -0.48 -10.68
N GLY A 244 0.05 -1.57 -10.00
CA GLY A 244 0.55 -1.85 -8.66
C GLY A 244 2.07 -2.03 -8.65
N LYS A 245 2.63 -2.77 -9.61
CA LYS A 245 4.08 -2.93 -9.75
C LYS A 245 4.76 -1.62 -10.21
N SER A 246 4.16 -0.84 -11.10
CA SER A 246 4.71 0.45 -11.52
C SER A 246 4.75 1.48 -10.39
N ILE A 247 3.70 1.60 -9.57
CA ILE A 247 3.68 2.48 -8.40
C ILE A 247 4.71 2.01 -7.37
N THR A 248 4.82 0.71 -7.17
CA THR A 248 5.83 0.12 -6.27
C THR A 248 7.25 0.49 -6.71
N TYR A 249 7.57 0.28 -8.00
CA TYR A 249 8.86 0.65 -8.57
C TYR A 249 9.14 2.15 -8.42
N PHE A 250 8.18 2.97 -8.83
CA PHE A 250 8.28 4.42 -8.72
C PHE A 250 8.53 4.84 -7.27
N GLY A 251 7.74 4.37 -6.32
CA GLY A 251 7.89 4.74 -4.91
C GLY A 251 9.21 4.29 -4.30
N LEU A 252 9.71 3.09 -4.63
CA LEU A 252 11.02 2.63 -4.16
C LEU A 252 12.16 3.49 -4.73
N THR A 253 12.13 3.79 -6.03
CA THR A 253 13.13 4.64 -6.67
C THR A 253 13.09 6.08 -6.15
N TRP A 254 11.88 6.63 -5.97
CA TRP A 254 11.67 7.97 -5.43
C TRP A 254 12.21 8.09 -4.01
N ASN A 255 11.86 7.16 -3.11
CA ASN A 255 12.38 7.19 -1.76
C ASN A 255 13.92 7.04 -1.75
N ALA A 256 14.49 6.09 -2.51
CA ALA A 256 15.95 5.97 -2.62
C ALA A 256 16.61 7.29 -3.09
N GLN A 257 15.96 8.01 -4.01
CA GLN A 257 16.39 9.32 -4.52
C GLN A 257 16.14 10.52 -3.58
N LEU A 258 15.38 10.42 -2.49
CA LEU A 258 15.35 11.52 -1.50
C LEU A 258 16.41 11.33 -0.41
N TRP A 259 16.73 10.08 -0.07
CA TRP A 259 17.62 9.78 1.05
C TRP A 259 19.11 9.81 0.69
N TRP A 260 19.50 9.63 -0.58
CA TRP A 260 20.91 9.83 -0.99
C TRP A 260 21.39 11.27 -0.75
N TRP A 261 20.55 12.29 -0.98
CA TRP A 261 20.93 13.69 -0.75
C TRP A 261 21.11 14.01 0.73
N GLN A 262 20.27 13.45 1.61
CA GLN A 262 20.38 13.67 3.05
C GLN A 262 21.61 12.97 3.64
N ASN A 263 21.92 11.75 3.20
CA ASN A 263 23.14 11.05 3.61
C ASN A 263 24.41 11.79 3.15
N THR A 264 24.39 12.40 1.96
CA THR A 264 25.52 13.23 1.48
C THR A 264 25.69 14.52 2.32
N VAL A 265 24.60 15.14 2.77
CA VAL A 265 24.64 16.35 3.61
C VAL A 265 25.09 16.04 5.04
N LEU A 266 24.63 14.93 5.63
CA LEU A 266 25.07 14.48 6.95
C LEU A 266 26.55 14.04 6.95
N ALA A 267 27.01 13.36 5.90
CA ALA A 267 28.42 13.02 5.72
C ALA A 267 29.33 14.26 5.57
N ASN A 268 28.84 15.33 4.93
CA ASN A 268 29.57 16.59 4.83
C ASN A 268 29.58 17.39 6.15
N GLN A 269 28.58 17.19 7.03
CA GLN A 269 28.55 17.82 8.36
C GLN A 269 29.44 17.10 9.38
N SER A 270 29.55 15.77 9.31
CA SER A 270 30.50 15.01 10.14
C SER A 270 31.96 15.31 9.77
N GLN A 271 32.26 15.56 8.49
CA GLN A 271 33.59 15.96 8.05
C GLN A 271 33.97 17.41 8.41
N SER A 272 33.01 18.34 8.51
CA SER A 272 33.33 19.76 8.83
C SER A 272 33.62 20.03 10.31
N SER A 273 33.33 19.06 11.20
CA SER A 273 33.55 19.21 12.65
C SER A 273 34.92 18.74 13.15
N GLN A 274 35.78 18.17 12.30
CA GLN A 274 37.17 17.85 12.67
C GLN A 274 38.11 19.02 12.34
N LYS A 275 38.14 20.03 13.21
CA LYS A 275 39.19 21.06 13.22
C LYS A 275 40.40 20.50 13.99
N PRO A 276 41.64 20.57 13.48
CA PRO A 276 42.80 20.00 14.17
C PRO A 276 43.16 20.87 15.38
N SER A 277 42.94 20.35 16.60
CA SER A 277 43.48 20.93 17.82
C SER A 277 44.96 20.56 17.95
N ILE A 278 45.83 21.56 17.94
CA ILE A 278 47.26 21.44 18.26
C ILE A 278 47.38 21.03 19.73
N SER A 279 47.93 19.86 20.02
CA SER A 279 48.25 19.42 21.39
C SER A 279 49.72 19.71 21.71
N THR A 280 49.98 20.74 22.50
CA THR A 280 51.19 20.83 23.34
C THR A 280 51.04 19.85 24.51
N GLY A 281 52.14 19.15 24.82
CA GLY A 281 52.15 17.99 25.69
C GLY A 281 51.80 18.22 27.17
N GLY A 282 51.45 17.10 27.81
CA GLY A 282 51.15 16.95 29.23
C GLY A 282 49.68 16.61 29.45
N ASP A 283 49.32 15.34 29.64
CA ASP A 283 49.21 14.80 31.00
C ASP A 283 48.77 13.33 31.00
N LEU A 284 49.32 12.57 31.94
CA LEU A 284 49.18 11.12 32.10
C LEU A 284 47.84 10.70 32.75
N LEU A 285 46.81 11.55 32.66
CA LEU A 285 45.52 11.40 33.36
C LEU A 285 44.31 11.19 32.43
N ASP A 286 44.49 11.16 31.11
CA ASP A 286 43.38 10.98 30.13
C ASP A 286 43.20 9.54 29.64
N THR A 287 43.97 8.59 30.17
CA THR A 287 43.95 7.18 29.70
C THR A 287 42.82 6.35 30.32
N TRP A 288 42.14 6.85 31.37
CA TRP A 288 41.18 6.06 32.16
C TRP A 288 39.69 6.32 31.84
N LEU A 289 39.35 7.20 30.89
CA LEU A 289 37.96 7.60 30.60
C LEU A 289 37.50 7.37 29.15
N LYS A 290 38.06 6.40 28.42
CA LYS A 290 37.57 6.04 27.08
C LYS A 290 36.57 4.86 27.13
N PRO A 291 35.34 4.99 26.58
CA PRO A 291 34.55 3.84 26.16
C PRO A 291 35.19 3.16 24.94
N GLU A 292 34.84 1.88 24.74
CA GLU A 292 35.33 0.93 23.72
C GLU A 292 35.37 1.43 22.25
N PRO A 293 36.12 0.75 21.35
CA PRO A 293 36.60 1.33 20.10
C PRO A 293 35.52 1.48 19.03
N GLU A 294 35.65 2.58 18.28
CA GLU A 294 34.88 2.95 17.10
C GLU A 294 34.73 1.78 16.10
N ALA A 295 33.50 1.58 15.65
CA ALA A 295 33.18 0.71 14.53
C ALA A 295 33.92 1.20 13.27
N LYS A 296 34.66 0.30 12.65
CA LYS A 296 35.44 0.55 11.44
C LYS A 296 34.51 0.85 10.27
N GLU A 297 34.58 2.06 9.73
CA GLU A 297 33.81 2.51 8.58
C GLU A 297 34.17 1.66 7.34
N ILE A 298 33.19 0.95 6.78
CA ILE A 298 33.35 0.19 5.53
C ILE A 298 33.07 1.15 4.38
N THR A 299 34.12 1.56 3.67
CA THR A 299 34.04 2.31 2.42
C THR A 299 33.53 1.41 1.29
N LEU A 300 32.24 1.49 0.99
CA LEU A 300 31.65 0.91 -0.21
C LEU A 300 31.85 1.87 -1.40
N ASN A 301 32.87 1.59 -2.21
CA ASN A 301 33.07 2.27 -3.49
C ASN A 301 31.83 2.09 -4.39
N ALA A 302 31.23 3.20 -4.81
CA ALA A 302 30.09 3.24 -5.71
C ALA A 302 30.44 2.56 -7.05
N THR A 303 29.82 1.41 -7.31
CA THR A 303 29.86 0.73 -8.61
C THR A 303 28.62 1.11 -9.43
N PRO A 304 28.70 1.13 -10.77
CA PRO A 304 27.59 1.57 -11.62
C PRO A 304 26.47 0.52 -11.59
N TRP A 305 25.25 0.98 -11.30
CA TRP A 305 24.02 0.21 -11.20
C TRP A 305 23.81 -0.74 -12.39
N CYS A 306 23.95 -2.05 -12.17
CA CYS A 306 23.61 -3.10 -13.13
C CYS A 306 22.18 -3.60 -12.88
N TRP A 307 21.39 -3.83 -13.94
CA TRP A 307 20.00 -4.30 -13.87
C TRP A 307 19.80 -5.59 -13.08
N THR A 308 20.85 -6.41 -12.94
CA THR A 308 20.83 -7.64 -12.13
C THR A 308 20.80 -7.37 -10.62
N ASP A 309 21.22 -6.19 -10.17
CA ASP A 309 21.29 -5.84 -8.74
C ASP A 309 19.95 -5.36 -8.19
N LEU A 310 19.02 -4.88 -9.03
CA LEU A 310 17.67 -4.51 -8.61
C LEU A 310 16.87 -5.74 -8.13
N PHE A 311 17.08 -6.89 -8.77
CA PHE A 311 16.51 -8.18 -8.35
C PHE A 311 17.22 -8.79 -7.14
N ARG A 312 18.49 -8.44 -6.89
CA ARG A 312 19.27 -8.94 -5.74
C ARG A 312 19.27 -8.03 -4.52
N TYR A 313 18.85 -6.78 -4.64
CA TYR A 313 18.82 -5.81 -3.53
C TYR A 313 18.01 -6.33 -2.33
N GLN A 314 16.96 -7.13 -2.59
CA GLN A 314 16.16 -7.79 -1.56
C GLN A 314 16.92 -8.87 -0.76
N THR A 315 17.91 -9.52 -1.36
CA THR A 315 18.73 -10.57 -0.70
C THR A 315 19.84 -9.98 0.18
N TYR A 316 20.44 -8.86 -0.21
CA TYR A 316 21.61 -8.30 0.49
C TYR A 316 21.26 -7.59 1.81
N MET A 317 20.09 -6.95 1.90
CA MET A 317 19.68 -6.27 3.15
C MET A 317 19.32 -7.26 4.27
N VAL A 318 18.79 -8.44 3.93
CA VAL A 318 18.50 -9.49 4.93
C VAL A 318 19.79 -10.14 5.43
N SER A 319 20.78 -10.35 4.55
CA SER A 319 22.09 -10.91 4.93
C SER A 319 22.90 -9.95 5.82
N ALA A 320 22.84 -8.64 5.56
CA ALA A 320 23.58 -7.66 6.35
C ALA A 320 23.02 -7.47 7.78
N GLN A 321 21.78 -7.87 8.04
CA GLN A 321 21.16 -7.82 9.38
C GLN A 321 21.34 -9.11 10.19
N THR A 322 21.66 -10.24 9.55
CA THR A 322 21.94 -11.51 10.26
C THR A 322 23.38 -11.65 10.77
N ASP A 323 24.31 -10.80 10.31
CA ASP A 323 25.73 -10.89 10.70
C ASP A 323 26.08 -10.22 12.05
N HIS A 324 25.08 -9.71 12.79
CA HIS A 324 25.26 -9.17 14.14
C HIS A 324 24.63 -10.02 15.26
N VAL A 325 24.52 -11.34 15.04
CA VAL A 325 24.34 -12.28 16.15
C VAL A 325 25.71 -12.75 16.61
N TYR A 326 26.14 -12.27 17.78
CA TYR A 326 27.36 -12.66 18.49
C TYR A 326 27.69 -14.16 18.33
N PRO A 327 28.92 -14.55 17.98
CA PRO A 327 29.31 -15.95 18.04
C PRO A 327 29.32 -16.41 19.51
N LEU A 328 28.41 -17.34 19.83
CA LEU A 328 28.49 -18.16 21.04
C LEU A 328 29.92 -18.67 21.21
N HIS A 329 30.51 -18.34 22.35
CA HIS A 329 31.82 -18.79 22.81
C HIS A 329 32.04 -20.28 22.49
N LYS A 330 33.02 -20.58 21.64
CA LYS A 330 33.72 -21.87 21.66
C LYS A 330 34.72 -21.84 22.82
N PRO A 331 34.64 -22.75 23.81
CA PRO A 331 35.79 -23.02 24.64
C PRO A 331 36.79 -23.88 23.86
N SER A 332 38.02 -23.40 23.75
CA SER A 332 39.18 -24.16 23.26
C SER A 332 39.95 -24.76 24.44
N PRO A 333 40.85 -25.74 24.19
CA PRO A 333 40.98 -26.96 24.99
C PRO A 333 41.99 -26.81 26.14
N VAL A 334 41.72 -27.51 27.25
CA VAL A 334 42.72 -27.78 28.28
C VAL A 334 42.64 -29.26 28.67
N ASP A 335 43.73 -29.94 28.35
CA ASP A 335 44.38 -31.10 28.97
C ASP A 335 43.58 -32.38 29.30
N LYS A 336 43.94 -33.43 28.56
CA LYS A 336 43.74 -34.84 28.93
C LYS A 336 44.54 -35.19 30.20
N PRO A 337 43.99 -36.08 31.03
CA PRO A 337 44.79 -37.19 31.55
C PRO A 337 44.26 -38.53 31.06
N THR A 338 45.22 -39.33 30.59
CA THR A 338 45.22 -40.78 30.44
C THR A 338 44.68 -41.53 31.65
N THR A 339 43.87 -42.58 31.41
CA THR A 339 43.81 -43.88 32.12
C THR A 339 42.83 -44.78 31.34
N VAL A 340 43.31 -45.76 30.57
CA VAL A 340 43.58 -47.17 30.90
C VAL A 340 42.31 -47.98 31.21
N VAL A 341 41.96 -48.79 30.21
CA VAL A 341 41.39 -50.16 30.20
C VAL A 341 41.04 -50.76 31.57
N ASP A 342 39.76 -51.11 31.75
CA ASP A 342 39.26 -52.50 31.81
C ASP A 342 37.74 -52.53 31.54
#